data_AF-H9H824-F1
#
_entry.id   AF-H9H824-F1
#
_cell.length_a   1.000
_cell.length_b   1.000
_cell.length_c   1.000
_cell.angle_alpha   90.00
_cell.angle_beta   90.00
_cell.angle_gamma   90.00
#
_symmetry.space_group_name_H-M   'P 1'
#
loop_
_entity.id
_entity.type
_entity.pdbx_description
1 polymer ?
#
loop_
_entity_poly.entity_id
_entity_poly.type
_entity_poly.pdbx_seq_one_letter_code
_entity_poly.pdbx_strand_id
1 'polypeptide(L)'
;LAAKTKHRGFPAAARCFGVQISPTGEKITHTGQVYDEDDYRRIRFVGRQKEVNENFAIDLIAEQPVCKVESRVISCDGGGGALGHPKVYINLDKETKTGTCGYCGLQFKQDHHH
;
A
#
# COMPACT_ATOMS: atom_id res chain seq x y z
N LEU A 1 -4.10 -39.76 -23.88
CA LEU A 1 -3.17 -38.98 -23.04
C LEU A 1 -3.71 -37.56 -22.91
N ALA A 2 -4.24 -37.17 -21.75
CA ALA A 2 -4.63 -35.79 -21.48
C ALA A 2 -3.78 -35.28 -20.32
N ALA A 3 -2.78 -34.43 -20.64
CA ALA A 3 -1.94 -33.79 -19.64
C ALA A 3 -2.76 -32.70 -18.92
N LYS A 4 -3.15 -32.96 -17.67
CA LYS A 4 -3.70 -31.94 -16.77
C LYS A 4 -2.56 -30.99 -16.36
N THR A 5 -2.50 -29.82 -16.98
CA THR A 5 -1.64 -28.70 -16.57
C THR A 5 -2.03 -28.22 -15.17
N LYS A 6 -1.18 -28.51 -14.17
CA LYS A 6 -1.27 -27.91 -12.83
C LYS A 6 -0.95 -26.41 -12.96
N HIS A 7 -1.93 -25.55 -12.73
CA HIS A 7 -1.67 -24.14 -12.45
C HIS A 7 -0.89 -24.04 -11.13
N ARG A 8 0.42 -23.84 -11.22
CA ARG A 8 1.24 -23.45 -10.07
C ARG A 8 0.87 -22.01 -9.73
N GLY A 9 0.13 -21.83 -8.63
CA GLY A 9 0.03 -20.51 -8.00
C GLY A 9 1.42 -20.06 -7.61
N PHE A 10 1.84 -18.89 -8.08
CA PHE A 10 3.05 -18.24 -7.59
C PHE A 10 2.83 -17.93 -6.10
N PRO A 11 3.77 -18.27 -5.20
CA PRO A 11 3.68 -17.83 -3.83
C PRO A 11 3.74 -16.30 -3.85
N ALA A 12 2.72 -15.64 -3.29
CA ALA A 12 2.78 -14.21 -3.04
C ALA A 12 4.01 -13.96 -2.17
N ALA A 13 4.99 -13.23 -2.69
CA ALA A 13 6.13 -12.79 -1.90
C ALA A 13 5.57 -12.08 -0.66
N ALA A 14 5.84 -12.63 0.52
CA ALA A 14 5.50 -11.98 1.77
C ALA A 14 6.21 -10.63 1.78
N ARG A 15 5.45 -9.55 1.65
CA ARG A 15 6.01 -8.20 1.71
C ARG A 15 6.48 -8.00 3.16
N CYS A 16 7.74 -7.63 3.33
CA CYS A 16 8.24 -7.23 4.64
C CYS A 16 7.57 -5.90 5.00
N PHE A 17 6.57 -5.95 5.88
CA PHE A 17 5.91 -4.76 6.39
C PHE A 17 6.87 -4.00 7.33
N GLY A 18 6.90 -2.67 7.24
CA GLY A 18 7.64 -1.78 8.13
C GLY A 18 9.08 -1.48 7.73
N VAL A 19 9.78 -0.80 8.64
CA VAL A 19 11.13 -0.28 8.44
C VAL A 19 12.14 -1.40 8.24
N GLN A 20 12.86 -1.33 7.13
CA GLN A 20 14.00 -2.19 6.84
C GLN A 20 15.30 -1.54 7.33
N ILE A 21 16.28 -2.37 7.71
CA ILE A 21 17.60 -1.92 8.15
C ILE A 21 18.60 -2.20 7.03
N SER A 22 19.38 -1.19 6.65
CA SER A 22 20.47 -1.32 5.67
C SER A 22 21.67 -2.07 6.25
N PRO A 23 22.62 -2.56 5.42
CA PRO A 23 23.82 -3.25 5.91
C PRO A 23 24.65 -2.43 6.90
N THR A 24 24.60 -1.10 6.78
CA THR A 24 25.29 -0.17 7.69
C THR A 24 24.61 0.00 9.06
N GLY A 25 23.47 -0.66 9.28
CA GLY A 25 22.65 -0.51 10.47
C GLY A 25 21.69 0.69 10.43
N GLU A 26 21.68 1.49 9.37
CA GLU A 26 20.76 2.62 9.24
C GLU A 26 19.36 2.17 8.81
N LYS A 27 18.32 2.77 9.41
CA LYS A 27 16.93 2.61 8.98
C LYS A 27 16.71 3.20 7.58
N ILE A 28 16.10 2.40 6.70
CA ILE A 28 15.65 2.81 5.38
C ILE A 28 14.32 3.54 5.53
N THR A 29 14.20 4.70 4.88
CA THR A 29 12.96 5.50 4.96
C THR A 29 11.81 4.84 4.19
N HIS A 30 10.57 5.28 4.42
CA HIS A 30 9.38 4.79 3.70
C HIS A 30 9.42 5.01 2.18
N THR A 31 10.31 5.90 1.70
CA THR A 31 10.56 6.12 0.26
C THR A 31 11.65 5.21 -0.31
N GLY A 32 12.32 4.43 0.53
CA GLY A 32 13.48 3.61 0.16
C GLY A 32 14.84 4.32 0.33
N GLN A 33 14.87 5.58 0.78
CA GLN A 33 16.12 6.33 0.91
C GLN A 33 16.98 5.85 2.09
N VAL A 34 18.26 5.60 1.79
CA VAL A 34 19.38 5.45 2.72
C VAL A 34 20.64 5.98 2.03
N TYR A 35 21.67 6.37 2.80
CA TYR A 35 22.95 6.78 2.23
C TYR A 35 23.81 5.54 1.96
N ASP A 36 24.64 5.60 0.91
CA ASP A 36 25.62 4.54 0.62
C ASP A 36 26.66 4.45 1.73
N GLU A 37 27.31 3.29 1.86
CA GLU A 37 28.23 3.02 2.97
C GLU A 37 29.37 4.04 3.04
N ASP A 38 29.92 4.40 1.88
CA ASP A 38 31.04 5.34 1.70
C ASP A 38 30.60 6.81 1.57
N ASP A 39 29.31 7.10 1.72
CA ASP A 39 28.81 8.47 1.58
C ASP A 39 29.16 9.32 2.81
N TYR A 40 30.02 10.31 2.62
CA TYR A 40 30.45 11.25 3.65
C TYR A 40 29.28 11.95 4.35
N ARG A 41 28.11 12.06 3.69
CA ARG A 41 26.90 12.67 4.25
C ARG A 41 26.40 11.95 5.49
N ARG A 42 26.77 10.68 5.72
CA ARG A 42 26.43 9.89 6.91
C ARG A 42 26.99 10.46 8.22
N ILE A 43 28.09 11.22 8.15
CA ILE A 43 28.72 11.83 9.33
C ILE A 43 27.74 12.68 10.15
N ARG A 44 26.70 13.25 9.51
CA ARG A 44 25.67 14.06 10.17
C ARG A 44 24.87 13.30 11.23
N PHE A 45 24.84 11.98 11.16
CA PHE A 45 24.13 11.10 12.09
C PHE A 45 25.08 10.40 13.07
N VAL A 46 26.40 10.57 12.96
CA VAL A 46 27.32 10.02 13.97
C VAL A 46 27.10 10.78 15.29
N GLY A 47 26.83 10.03 16.37
CA GLY A 47 26.47 10.60 17.67
C GLY A 47 25.06 11.20 17.74
N ARG A 48 24.22 11.00 16.71
CA ARG A 48 22.82 11.43 16.65
C ARG A 48 21.95 10.30 16.10
N GLN A 49 20.63 10.46 16.09
CA GLN A 49 19.72 9.50 15.49
C GLN A 49 19.15 10.01 14.17
N LYS A 50 19.08 9.15 13.16
CA LYS A 50 18.32 9.41 11.93
C LYS A 50 16.84 9.12 12.21
N GLU A 51 16.02 10.16 12.22
CA GLU A 51 14.59 10.04 12.46
C GLU A 51 13.89 9.48 11.22
N VAL A 52 13.17 8.37 11.41
CA VAL A 52 12.36 7.71 10.38
C VAL A 52 11.04 7.34 11.01
N ASN A 53 9.93 7.70 10.37
CA ASN A 53 8.60 7.25 10.78
C ASN A 53 8.48 5.75 10.55
N GLU A 54 8.16 4.98 11.59
CA GLU A 54 8.04 3.51 11.51
C GLU A 54 6.69 3.04 10.95
N ASN A 55 5.68 3.92 10.97
CA ASN A 55 4.33 3.62 10.49
C ASN A 55 4.23 3.95 8.99
N PHE A 56 4.54 2.99 8.14
CA PHE A 56 4.50 3.17 6.69
C PHE A 56 3.07 3.09 6.15
N ALA A 57 2.62 4.16 5.48
CA ALA A 57 1.25 4.24 4.95
C ALA A 57 0.93 3.14 3.90
N ILE A 58 1.93 2.67 3.15
CA ILE A 58 1.78 1.59 2.15
C ILE A 58 1.35 0.27 2.79
N ASP A 59 1.78 0.03 4.03
CA ASP A 59 1.50 -1.18 4.77
C ASP A 59 0.12 -1.08 5.42
N LEU A 60 -0.14 0.04 6.10
CA LEU A 60 -1.42 0.31 6.76
C LEU A 60 -2.60 0.28 5.79
N ILE A 61 -2.44 0.80 4.57
CA ILE A 61 -3.51 0.77 3.57
C ILE A 61 -3.71 -0.59 2.95
N ALA A 62 -2.65 -1.40 2.83
CA ALA A 62 -2.74 -2.76 2.33
C ALA A 62 -3.40 -3.70 3.34
N GLU A 63 -3.33 -3.39 4.63
CA GLU A 63 -4.01 -4.10 5.70
C GLU A 63 -5.53 -3.82 5.72
N GLN A 64 -5.98 -2.67 5.20
CA GLN A 64 -7.40 -2.36 5.16
C GLN A 64 -8.16 -3.31 4.23
N PRO A 65 -9.34 -3.81 4.65
CA PRO A 65 -10.14 -4.70 3.82
C PRO A 65 -10.73 -3.94 2.62
N VAL A 66 -10.90 -4.66 1.51
CA VAL A 66 -11.61 -4.14 0.34
C VAL A 66 -13.09 -4.01 0.67
N CYS A 67 -13.64 -2.80 0.53
CA CYS A 67 -15.06 -2.51 0.74
C CYS A 67 -15.90 -3.08 -0.41
N LYS A 68 -16.78 -4.01 -0.10
CA LYS A 68 -17.75 -4.55 -1.08
C LYS A 68 -19.00 -3.68 -1.11
N VAL A 69 -19.48 -3.36 -2.30
CA VAL A 69 -20.66 -2.52 -2.52
C VAL A 69 -21.50 -3.09 -3.66
N GLU A 70 -22.81 -2.87 -3.64
CA GLU A 70 -23.69 -3.37 -4.71
C GLU A 70 -23.71 -2.42 -5.92
N SER A 71 -23.42 -1.14 -5.70
CA SER A 71 -23.52 -0.11 -6.73
C SER A 71 -22.34 -0.13 -7.70
N ARG A 72 -22.65 0.20 -8.95
CA ARG A 72 -21.68 0.32 -10.05
C ARG A 72 -20.72 1.51 -9.88
N VAL A 73 -21.20 2.59 -9.25
CA VAL A 73 -20.41 3.79 -8.92
C VAL A 73 -20.58 4.07 -7.43
N ILE A 74 -19.49 4.41 -6.75
CA ILE A 74 -19.51 4.81 -5.34
C ILE A 74 -18.99 6.24 -5.17
N SER A 75 -19.43 6.93 -4.12
CA SER A 75 -18.85 8.20 -3.69
C SER A 75 -17.98 7.99 -2.46
N CYS A 76 -16.76 8.50 -2.49
CA CYS A 76 -15.84 8.49 -1.35
C CYS A 76 -15.46 9.94 -1.00
N ASP A 77 -15.56 10.29 0.28
CA ASP A 77 -15.13 11.58 0.85
C ASP A 77 -14.07 11.41 1.95
N GLY A 78 -13.59 10.18 2.18
CA GLY A 78 -12.62 9.88 3.24
C GLY A 78 -13.23 9.82 4.64
N GLY A 79 -14.55 9.98 4.78
CA GLY A 79 -15.24 10.04 6.07
C GLY A 79 -15.20 11.43 6.71
N GLY A 80 -16.15 11.70 7.61
CA GLY A 80 -16.21 12.97 8.34
C GLY A 80 -16.65 14.18 7.52
N GLY A 81 -17.20 13.98 6.31
CA GLY A 81 -17.71 15.05 5.45
C GLY A 81 -16.63 16.05 5.06
N ALA A 82 -16.68 17.26 5.64
CA ALA A 82 -15.70 18.31 5.35
C ALA A 82 -14.30 18.05 5.97
N LEU A 83 -14.16 17.08 6.88
CA LEU A 83 -12.88 16.72 7.50
C LEU A 83 -12.06 15.72 6.67
N GLY A 84 -12.67 15.15 5.63
CA GLY A 84 -12.02 14.21 4.73
C GLY A 84 -11.43 14.90 3.49
N HIS A 85 -11.47 14.20 2.37
CA HIS A 85 -11.05 14.72 1.07
C HIS A 85 -12.26 15.16 0.23
N PRO A 86 -12.06 15.92 -0.86
CA PRO A 86 -13.15 16.24 -1.78
C PRO A 86 -13.89 14.98 -2.22
N LYS A 87 -15.23 15.02 -2.22
CA LYS A 87 -16.06 13.90 -2.65
C LYS A 87 -15.72 13.53 -4.08
N VAL A 88 -15.30 12.28 -4.30
CA VAL A 88 -15.01 11.72 -5.62
C VAL A 88 -15.87 10.50 -5.90
N TYR A 89 -16.11 10.27 -7.19
CA TYR A 89 -16.87 9.14 -7.69
C TYR A 89 -15.95 8.13 -8.34
N ILE A 90 -16.03 6.87 -7.90
CA ILE A 90 -15.17 5.78 -8.36
C ILE A 90 -16.02 4.78 -9.11
N ASN A 91 -15.61 4.45 -10.34
CA ASN A 91 -16.30 3.50 -11.20
C ASN A 91 -15.83 2.06 -10.94
N LEU A 92 -16.76 1.13 -10.77
CA LEU A 92 -16.50 -0.27 -10.41
C LEU A 92 -16.85 -1.28 -11.52
N ASP A 93 -17.08 -0.80 -12.74
CA ASP A 93 -17.42 -1.61 -13.93
C ASP A 93 -16.48 -2.79 -14.23
N LYS A 94 -15.23 -2.70 -13.77
CA LYS A 94 -14.20 -3.68 -14.05
C LYS A 94 -14.11 -4.69 -12.91
N GLU A 95 -14.83 -5.79 -12.99
CA GLU A 95 -14.84 -6.87 -11.97
C GLU A 95 -13.45 -7.45 -11.66
N THR A 96 -12.54 -7.39 -12.64
CA THR A 96 -11.16 -7.90 -12.55
C THR A 96 -10.25 -7.08 -11.63
N LYS A 97 -10.62 -5.83 -11.27
CA LYS A 97 -9.79 -4.94 -10.45
C LYS A 97 -10.64 -4.23 -9.39
N THR A 98 -10.02 -3.92 -8.26
CA THR A 98 -10.64 -3.05 -7.26
C THR A 98 -10.54 -1.59 -7.71
N GLY A 99 -11.60 -0.81 -7.46
CA GLY A 99 -11.57 0.64 -7.61
C GLY A 99 -10.88 1.25 -6.40
N THR A 100 -9.74 1.90 -6.59
CA THR A 100 -8.99 2.53 -5.50
C THR A 100 -9.29 4.02 -5.44
N CYS A 101 -9.54 4.55 -4.25
CA CYS A 101 -9.67 5.99 -4.06
C CYS A 101 -8.31 6.66 -4.17
N GLY A 102 -8.19 7.68 -5.02
CA GLY A 102 -6.94 8.43 -5.22
C GLY A 102 -6.50 9.29 -4.03
N TYR A 103 -7.33 9.41 -2.98
CA TYR A 103 -7.03 10.20 -1.78
C TYR A 103 -6.73 9.30 -0.58
N CYS A 104 -7.73 8.59 -0.07
CA CYS A 104 -7.57 7.75 1.12
C CYS A 104 -6.92 6.39 0.84
N GLY A 105 -6.78 5.99 -0.44
CA GLY A 105 -6.20 4.70 -0.84
C GLY A 105 -7.08 3.48 -0.57
N LEU A 106 -8.29 3.66 -0.01
CA LEU A 106 -9.22 2.56 0.22
C LEU A 106 -9.65 1.94 -1.10
N GLN A 107 -9.88 0.62 -1.06
CA GLN A 107 -10.24 -0.17 -2.22
C GLN A 107 -11.71 -0.59 -2.13
N PHE A 108 -12.40 -0.50 -3.27
CA PHE A 108 -13.81 -0.85 -3.40
C PHE A 108 -13.98 -1.91 -4.50
N LYS A 109 -14.95 -2.81 -4.33
CA LYS A 109 -15.31 -3.79 -5.35
C LYS A 109 -16.82 -3.95 -5.41
N GLN A 110 -17.37 -4.06 -6.62
CA GLN A 110 -18.78 -4.40 -6.77
C GLN A 110 -19.01 -5.87 -6.40
N ASP A 111 -19.98 -6.14 -5.53
CA ASP A 111 -20.43 -7.49 -5.20
C ASP A 111 -21.60 -7.86 -6.11
N HIS A 112 -21.38 -8.86 -6.98
CA HIS A 112 -22.42 -9.37 -7.87
C HIS A 112 -23.09 -10.56 -7.18
N HIS A 113 -24.22 -10.32 -6.54
CA HIS A 113 -25.10 -11.38 -6.08
C HIS A 113 -25.76 -12.04 -7.31
N HIS A 114 -25.39 -13.29 -7.59
CA HIS A 114 -26.15 -14.19 -8.46
C HIS A 114 -27.25 -14.89 -7.66
#